data_AF-A0A132NG37-F1
#
_entry.id   AF-A0A132NG37-F1
#
_cell.length_a   1.000
_cell.length_b   1.000
_cell.length_c   1.000
_cell.angle_alpha   90.00
_cell.angle_beta   90.00
_cell.angle_gamma   90.00
#
_symmetry.space_group_name_H-M   'P 1'
#
loop_
_entity.id
_entity.type
_entity.pdbx_description
1 polymer ?
#
loop_
_entity_poly.entity_id
_entity_poly.type
_entity_poly.pdbx_seq_one_letter_code
_entity_poly.pdbx_strand_id
1 'polypeptide(L)'
;MSTECRAERRRAEVRAARLNGVDGVEVSDDGLTLTVTFLGKAPRDLGPEHIRIEGGRRITDVRAIDVQVERAEDPDLDDRVHVTLDKAGDTSTYRLRVVEPDAYGRPGTEPRRGFDPRYHAADFEFRPACPSEFDCQTAEPHPPKTRPQPVIDYLARDYASLRRLLLDRMTLTAPDWVERHVPDLGVTLVELLAYVGDQISYHQDAVATEAYLDTARRRVSVRRHVRLVDYAMHDGCNARAWIVLEADRRVTLERGGFRFAAIDVGRLDPRERPDLGPVLSEEDLARLPHAATCEVFEPVGGGDLTLYPEHNRIPFWTWGEEEGFLPEGATSATLRDEWAEPAAGPGAAGSGARGRKLRLKPGDVIVIEEVLGRETGSPADADPAHRQAVRLTSVTPAVDELYDQPVLEVTWDPADALAFPVCVRARGGPDCRPLGEVSVARGN
;
A
#
# COMPACT_ATOMS: atom_id res chain seq x y z
N MET A 1 9.03 -16.27 46.33
CA MET A 1 9.34 -17.67 46.67
C MET A 1 10.84 -17.82 46.62
N SER A 2 11.48 -17.82 47.80
CA SER A 2 12.94 -17.77 47.93
C SER A 2 13.60 -19.01 47.32
N THR A 3 14.82 -18.81 46.85
CA THR A 3 15.73 -19.83 46.31
C THR A 3 15.91 -21.04 47.24
N GLU A 4 15.66 -20.87 48.54
CA GLU A 4 15.74 -21.93 49.56
C GLU A 4 14.61 -22.97 49.43
N CYS A 5 13.34 -22.56 49.24
CA CYS A 5 12.23 -23.51 49.06
C CYS A 5 12.37 -24.41 47.82
N ARG A 6 13.06 -23.95 46.76
CA ARG A 6 13.34 -24.77 45.57
C ARG A 6 14.48 -25.77 45.79
N ALA A 7 15.42 -25.47 46.69
CA ALA A 7 16.56 -26.33 46.97
C ALA A 7 16.12 -27.59 47.75
N GLU A 8 15.27 -27.45 48.76
CA GLU A 8 14.76 -28.58 49.56
C GLU A 8 13.94 -29.58 48.73
N ARG A 9 13.07 -29.10 47.84
CA ARG A 9 12.22 -29.96 47.00
C ARG A 9 13.05 -30.83 46.04
N ARG A 10 14.12 -30.28 45.45
CA ARG A 10 15.00 -31.03 44.56
C ARG A 10 15.82 -32.10 45.30
N ARG A 11 16.22 -31.85 46.55
CA ARG A 11 16.92 -32.85 47.37
C ARG A 11 16.04 -34.08 47.62
N ALA A 12 14.75 -33.87 47.90
CA ALA A 12 13.78 -34.96 48.04
C ALA A 12 13.57 -35.76 46.73
N GLU A 13 13.53 -35.08 45.58
CA GLU A 13 13.40 -35.71 44.26
C GLU A 13 14.65 -36.54 43.88
N VAL A 14 15.85 -36.07 44.22
CA VAL A 14 17.11 -36.81 44.00
C VAL A 14 17.14 -38.10 44.81
N ARG A 15 16.71 -38.05 46.09
CA ARG A 15 16.56 -39.26 46.94
C ARG A 15 15.55 -40.25 46.34
N ALA A 16 14.41 -39.78 45.84
CA ALA A 16 13.39 -40.63 45.22
C ALA A 16 13.88 -41.28 43.90
N ALA A 17 14.73 -40.58 43.13
CA ALA A 17 15.27 -41.06 41.86
C ALA A 17 16.46 -42.04 42.00
N ARG A 18 16.88 -42.38 43.23
CA ARG A 18 18.07 -43.21 43.53
C ARG A 18 19.37 -42.67 42.92
N LEU A 19 19.47 -41.35 42.75
CA LEU A 19 20.70 -40.67 42.36
C LEU A 19 21.45 -40.24 43.62
N ASN A 20 22.78 -40.35 43.60
CA ASN A 20 23.62 -39.95 44.71
C ASN A 20 23.94 -38.45 44.63
N GLY A 21 24.23 -37.84 45.78
CA GLY A 21 24.68 -36.46 45.87
C GLY A 21 25.48 -36.24 47.14
N VAL A 22 26.30 -35.21 47.19
CA VAL A 22 26.94 -34.72 48.41
C VAL A 22 25.99 -33.70 49.04
N ASP A 23 25.49 -33.98 50.25
CA ASP A 23 24.60 -33.07 50.97
C ASP A 23 25.40 -32.01 51.75
N GLY A 24 26.54 -32.43 52.30
CA GLY A 24 27.44 -31.56 53.05
C GLY A 24 28.80 -32.20 53.29
N VAL A 25 29.79 -31.35 53.56
CA VAL A 25 31.15 -31.74 53.91
C VAL A 25 31.51 -30.99 55.18
N GLU A 26 31.85 -31.74 56.22
CA GLU A 26 32.28 -31.20 57.51
C GLU A 26 33.75 -31.55 57.73
N VAL A 27 34.52 -30.58 58.21
CA VAL A 27 35.93 -30.78 58.56
C VAL A 27 36.01 -31.16 60.03
N SER A 28 36.70 -32.25 60.35
CA SER A 28 37.01 -32.62 61.72
C SER A 28 37.96 -31.61 62.38
N ASP A 29 37.98 -31.57 63.71
CA ASP A 29 38.82 -30.65 64.50
C ASP A 29 40.33 -30.87 64.26
N ASP A 30 40.73 -32.05 63.76
CA ASP A 30 42.11 -32.36 63.38
C ASP A 30 42.56 -31.65 62.08
N GLY A 31 41.63 -31.08 61.31
CA GLY A 31 41.89 -30.43 60.03
C GLY A 31 42.39 -31.38 58.93
N LEU A 32 42.39 -32.69 59.16
CA LEU A 32 42.93 -33.71 58.26
C LEU A 32 41.87 -34.72 57.82
N THR A 33 40.74 -34.79 58.51
CA THR A 33 39.64 -35.70 58.17
C THR A 33 38.41 -34.91 57.74
N LEU A 34 37.87 -35.22 56.55
CA LEU A 34 36.58 -34.69 56.08
C LEU A 34 35.50 -35.75 56.26
N THR A 35 34.41 -35.38 56.94
CA THR A 35 33.17 -36.18 56.98
C THR A 35 32.25 -35.71 55.86
N VAL A 36 32.11 -36.53 54.82
CA VAL A 36 31.23 -36.27 53.68
C VAL A 36 29.91 -37.01 53.90
N THR A 37 28.80 -36.26 53.98
CA THR A 37 27.46 -36.83 54.10
C THR A 37 26.81 -36.89 52.72
N PHE A 38 26.33 -38.08 52.33
CA PHE A 38 25.70 -38.28 51.03
C PHE A 38 24.17 -38.18 51.12
N LEU A 39 23.54 -37.73 50.05
CA LEU A 39 22.11 -37.91 49.82
C LEU A 39 21.87 -39.38 49.45
N GLY A 40 21.44 -40.21 50.42
CA GLY A 40 21.19 -41.64 50.25
C GLY A 40 22.38 -42.53 50.62
N LYS A 41 22.63 -43.59 49.83
CA LYS A 41 23.66 -44.61 50.11
C LYS A 41 24.93 -44.40 49.28
N ALA A 42 26.09 -44.56 49.90
CA ALA A 42 27.38 -44.35 49.26
C ALA A 42 27.73 -45.50 48.27
N PRO A 43 28.29 -45.19 47.08
CA PRO A 43 28.78 -46.20 46.13
C PRO A 43 29.80 -47.15 46.80
N ARG A 44 29.76 -48.45 46.45
CA ARG A 44 30.66 -49.47 47.06
C ARG A 44 32.13 -49.29 46.67
N ASP A 45 32.38 -48.69 45.51
CA ASP A 45 33.71 -48.56 44.92
C ASP A 45 34.21 -47.11 44.98
N LEU A 46 34.14 -46.46 46.14
CA LEU A 46 34.64 -45.09 46.32
C LEU A 46 36.03 -45.11 46.95
N GLY A 47 37.06 -44.90 46.13
CA GLY A 47 38.45 -44.71 46.57
C GLY A 47 38.93 -43.25 46.45
N PRO A 48 40.14 -42.93 46.94
CA PRO A 48 40.76 -41.60 46.86
C PRO A 48 40.81 -41.02 45.44
N GLU A 49 40.92 -41.87 44.43
CA GLU A 49 40.93 -41.51 43.01
C GLU A 49 39.62 -40.87 42.51
N HIS A 50 38.54 -40.93 43.30
CA HIS A 50 37.24 -40.33 42.96
C HIS A 50 36.99 -38.99 43.64
N ILE A 51 37.93 -38.49 44.45
CA ILE A 51 37.75 -37.27 45.24
C ILE A 51 38.70 -36.19 44.77
N ARG A 52 38.13 -35.07 44.34
CA ARG A 52 38.88 -33.90 43.89
C ARG A 52 38.54 -32.71 44.76
N ILE A 53 39.56 -32.12 45.39
CA ILE A 53 39.42 -30.93 46.22
C ILE A 53 40.04 -29.76 45.46
N GLU A 54 39.22 -28.75 45.18
CA GLU A 54 39.63 -27.54 44.46
C GLU A 54 39.39 -26.33 45.34
N GLY A 55 40.34 -25.40 45.41
CA GLY A 55 40.22 -24.19 46.21
C GLY A 55 41.48 -23.91 47.02
N GLY A 56 41.34 -23.01 47.98
CA GLY A 56 42.46 -22.46 48.74
C GLY A 56 43.13 -21.29 48.02
N ARG A 57 43.51 -20.25 48.78
CA ARG A 57 44.28 -19.12 48.26
C ARG A 57 45.76 -19.25 48.62
N ARG A 58 46.05 -19.73 49.82
CA ARG A 58 47.40 -19.85 50.38
C ARG A 58 47.89 -21.29 50.39
N ILE A 59 47.01 -22.25 50.64
CA ILE A 59 47.32 -23.69 50.60
C ILE A 59 46.49 -24.29 49.47
N THR A 60 47.16 -24.69 48.38
CA THR A 60 46.53 -25.34 47.23
C THR A 60 46.98 -26.80 47.13
N ASP A 61 46.34 -27.57 46.25
CA ASP A 61 46.65 -28.98 45.97
C ASP A 61 46.51 -29.91 47.18
N VAL A 62 45.42 -29.78 47.93
CA VAL A 62 45.03 -30.75 48.98
C VAL A 62 44.52 -32.02 48.32
N ARG A 63 45.01 -33.19 48.74
CA ARG A 63 44.70 -34.49 48.13
C ARG A 63 44.11 -35.44 49.17
N ALA A 64 43.16 -36.26 48.73
CA ALA A 64 42.67 -37.39 49.50
C ALA A 64 43.70 -38.53 49.45
N ILE A 65 44.07 -39.07 50.62
CA ILE A 65 44.99 -40.20 50.78
C ILE A 65 44.21 -41.49 51.05
N ASP A 66 43.19 -41.43 51.90
CA ASP A 66 42.37 -42.58 52.28
C ASP A 66 40.89 -42.22 52.27
N VAL A 67 40.04 -43.19 51.97
CA VAL A 67 38.59 -43.04 51.92
C VAL A 67 37.95 -44.24 52.59
N GLN A 68 37.29 -44.00 53.72
CA GLN A 68 36.59 -45.02 54.50
C GLN A 68 35.10 -44.77 54.46
N VAL A 69 34.35 -45.74 53.94
CA VAL A 69 32.89 -45.66 53.82
C VAL A 69 32.25 -46.27 55.05
N GLU A 70 31.60 -45.43 55.86
CA GLU A 70 30.79 -45.85 57.01
C GLU A 70 29.32 -45.96 56.58
N ARG A 71 28.81 -47.18 56.57
CA ARG A 71 27.42 -47.46 56.16
C ARG A 71 26.53 -47.51 57.39
N ALA A 72 25.44 -46.75 57.38
CA ALA A 72 24.44 -46.88 58.41
C ALA A 72 23.65 -48.20 58.23
N GLU A 73 23.49 -48.97 59.31
CA GLU A 73 22.69 -50.21 59.31
C GLU A 73 21.20 -49.94 59.07
N ASP A 74 20.74 -48.72 59.38
CA ASP A 74 19.38 -48.24 59.11
C ASP A 74 19.22 -47.82 57.63
N PRO A 75 18.22 -48.34 56.90
CA PRO A 75 17.92 -47.93 55.53
C PRO A 75 17.60 -46.44 55.36
N ASP A 76 17.07 -45.79 56.41
CA ASP A 76 16.58 -44.40 56.36
C ASP A 76 17.66 -43.37 56.74
N LEU A 77 18.85 -43.81 57.16
CA LEU A 77 20.00 -42.94 57.46
C LEU A 77 20.98 -42.86 56.27
N ASP A 78 21.46 -41.64 56.03
CA ASP A 78 22.45 -41.31 54.98
C ASP A 78 23.83 -41.89 55.33
N ASP A 79 24.52 -42.47 54.34
CA ASP A 79 25.88 -43.01 54.52
C ASP A 79 26.90 -41.88 54.66
N ARG A 80 27.91 -42.09 55.50
CA ARG A 80 29.00 -41.14 55.72
C ARG A 80 30.30 -41.69 55.15
N VAL A 81 31.10 -40.80 54.59
CA VAL A 81 32.43 -41.16 54.09
C VAL A 81 33.45 -40.28 54.78
N HIS A 82 34.42 -40.92 55.43
CA HIS A 82 35.56 -40.26 56.04
C HIS A 82 36.69 -40.23 55.03
N VAL A 83 37.12 -39.02 54.67
CA VAL A 83 38.19 -38.78 53.70
C VAL A 83 39.38 -38.20 54.44
N THR A 84 40.49 -38.94 54.47
CA THR A 84 41.74 -38.46 55.08
C THR A 84 42.55 -37.69 54.04
N LEU A 85 42.97 -36.49 54.41
CA LEU A 85 43.71 -35.56 53.57
C LEU A 85 45.22 -35.64 53.80
N ASP A 86 46.00 -35.19 52.83
CA ASP A 86 47.46 -35.08 52.94
C ASP A 86 47.94 -33.92 53.81
N LYS A 87 47.14 -32.85 53.91
CA LYS A 87 47.43 -31.65 54.70
C LYS A 87 46.15 -30.86 55.00
N ALA A 88 46.18 -30.10 56.09
CA ALA A 88 45.13 -29.14 56.43
C ALA A 88 45.20 -27.90 55.51
N GLY A 89 44.04 -27.39 55.10
CA GLY A 89 43.92 -26.18 54.27
C GLY A 89 43.90 -24.87 55.07
N ASP A 90 43.65 -23.76 54.38
CA ASP A 90 43.47 -22.42 54.94
C ASP A 90 41.98 -22.06 55.18
N THR A 91 41.68 -20.85 55.67
CA THR A 91 40.30 -20.38 55.92
C THR A 91 39.55 -19.95 54.64
N SER A 92 40.04 -20.31 53.46
CA SER A 92 39.32 -20.03 52.21
C SER A 92 38.27 -21.10 51.96
N THR A 93 37.32 -20.82 51.08
CA THR A 93 36.35 -21.81 50.62
C THR A 93 37.03 -22.84 49.71
N TYR A 94 36.91 -24.12 50.07
CA TYR A 94 37.29 -25.28 49.27
C TYR A 94 36.05 -25.95 48.73
N ARG A 95 36.18 -26.63 47.60
CA ARG A 95 35.10 -27.38 46.96
C ARG A 95 35.53 -28.82 46.78
N LEU A 96 34.83 -29.74 47.43
CA LEU A 96 34.98 -31.17 47.23
C LEU A 96 34.06 -31.59 46.08
N ARG A 97 34.61 -32.30 45.09
CA ARG A 97 33.87 -32.90 43.97
C ARG A 97 34.08 -34.41 43.94
N VAL A 98 33.02 -35.14 43.65
CA VAL A 98 33.06 -36.58 43.37
C VAL A 98 33.10 -36.80 41.85
N VAL A 99 34.20 -37.37 41.36
CA VAL A 99 34.55 -37.43 39.93
C VAL A 99 34.86 -38.86 39.48
N GLU A 100 34.81 -39.12 38.17
CA GLU A 100 35.40 -40.34 37.58
C GLU A 100 36.94 -40.26 37.56
N PRO A 101 37.65 -41.38 37.75
CA PRO A 101 39.09 -41.43 37.58
C PRO A 101 39.47 -41.27 36.10
N ASP A 102 40.59 -40.59 35.85
CA ASP A 102 41.16 -40.44 34.52
C ASP A 102 41.87 -41.73 34.06
N ALA A 103 42.35 -41.74 32.80
CA ALA A 103 43.04 -42.90 32.20
C ALA A 103 44.30 -43.36 32.95
N TYR A 104 44.79 -42.59 33.93
CA TYR A 104 45.97 -42.87 34.75
C TYR A 104 45.63 -43.13 36.22
N GLY A 105 44.34 -43.29 36.56
CA GLY A 105 43.87 -43.58 37.91
C GLY A 105 43.91 -42.38 38.86
N ARG A 106 43.85 -41.14 38.36
CA ARG A 106 43.80 -39.90 39.16
C ARG A 106 42.42 -39.24 39.09
N PRO A 107 42.03 -38.39 40.06
CA PRO A 107 40.74 -37.69 40.01
C PRO A 107 40.58 -36.81 38.76
N GLY A 108 39.66 -37.20 37.88
CA GLY A 108 39.31 -36.49 36.65
C GLY A 108 38.49 -35.22 36.90
N THR A 109 37.87 -34.69 35.84
CA THR A 109 37.07 -33.46 35.89
C THR A 109 35.57 -33.69 35.67
N GLU A 110 35.18 -34.88 35.25
CA GLU A 110 33.78 -35.22 34.99
C GLU A 110 33.09 -35.78 36.24
N PRO A 111 31.83 -35.38 36.55
CA PRO A 111 31.07 -35.95 37.65
C PRO A 111 30.93 -37.46 37.53
N ARG A 112 31.03 -38.16 38.66
CA ARG A 112 30.88 -39.62 38.70
C ARG A 112 29.49 -40.07 38.21
N ARG A 113 29.44 -41.14 37.43
CA ARG A 113 28.18 -41.72 36.94
C ARG A 113 27.31 -42.15 38.12
N GLY A 114 26.03 -41.77 38.11
CA GLY A 114 25.09 -42.00 39.19
C GLY A 114 24.96 -40.86 40.21
N PHE A 115 25.72 -39.76 40.05
CA PHE A 115 25.54 -38.52 40.81
C PHE A 115 24.68 -37.49 40.05
N ASP A 116 23.87 -36.71 40.78
CA ASP A 116 23.17 -35.55 40.19
C ASP A 116 24.21 -34.47 39.82
N PRO A 117 24.18 -33.92 38.58
CA PRO A 117 25.15 -32.90 38.13
C PRO A 117 25.22 -31.65 38.99
N ARG A 118 24.20 -31.35 39.79
CA ARG A 118 24.16 -30.21 40.70
C ARG A 118 24.67 -30.56 42.10
N TYR A 119 24.53 -31.81 42.54
CA TYR A 119 24.92 -32.29 43.87
C TYR A 119 26.19 -33.17 43.86
N HIS A 120 26.97 -33.18 42.79
CA HIS A 120 28.28 -33.88 42.76
C HIS A 120 29.40 -33.13 43.51
N ALA A 121 29.12 -31.93 44.02
CA ALA A 121 30.10 -31.09 44.68
C ALA A 121 29.50 -30.28 45.83
N ALA A 122 30.28 -30.09 46.89
CA ALA A 122 29.92 -29.26 48.03
C ALA A 122 31.11 -28.40 48.46
N ASP A 123 30.79 -27.18 48.88
CA ASP A 123 31.77 -26.22 49.37
C ASP A 123 31.92 -26.38 50.89
N PHE A 124 33.16 -26.32 51.38
CA PHE A 124 33.50 -26.41 52.79
C PHE A 124 34.64 -25.46 53.12
N GLU A 125 34.79 -25.14 54.40
CA GLU A 125 35.84 -24.26 54.91
C GLU A 125 36.53 -24.94 56.07
N PHE A 126 37.87 -24.88 56.12
CA PHE A 126 38.59 -25.25 57.33
C PHE A 126 38.28 -24.16 58.36
N ARG A 127 37.44 -24.50 59.34
CA ARG A 127 37.17 -23.64 60.48
C ARG A 127 38.18 -23.97 61.58
N PRO A 128 39.33 -23.27 61.68
CA PRO A 128 40.05 -23.31 62.94
C PRO A 128 39.08 -22.79 64.00
N ALA A 129 38.94 -23.51 65.12
CA ALA A 129 38.21 -23.00 66.27
C ALA A 129 38.77 -21.62 66.61
N CYS A 130 38.06 -20.55 66.23
CA CYS A 130 38.37 -19.18 66.57
C CYS A 130 37.56 -18.87 67.83
N PRO A 131 38.17 -18.87 69.03
CA PRO A 131 37.48 -18.46 70.23
C PRO A 131 37.58 -16.92 70.30
N SER A 132 36.69 -16.20 69.61
CA SER A 132 36.63 -14.74 69.77
C SER A 132 35.21 -14.27 70.07
N GLU A 133 35.06 -13.63 71.24
CA GLU A 133 33.80 -13.15 71.85
C GLU A 133 33.22 -11.87 71.21
N PHE A 134 33.50 -11.59 69.93
CA PHE A 134 33.04 -10.36 69.27
C PHE A 134 32.05 -10.64 68.13
N ASP A 135 30.82 -10.15 68.33
CA ASP A 135 29.65 -10.29 67.45
C ASP A 135 29.79 -9.39 66.21
N CYS A 136 29.93 -9.99 65.02
CA CYS A 136 30.02 -9.27 63.75
C CYS A 136 28.60 -9.02 63.19
N GLN A 137 28.04 -7.83 63.41
CA GLN A 137 26.74 -7.45 62.85
C GLN A 137 26.86 -7.05 61.37
N THR A 138 26.15 -7.76 60.49
CA THR A 138 26.14 -7.54 59.03
C THR A 138 25.33 -6.28 58.65
N ALA A 139 25.91 -5.36 57.86
CA ALA A 139 25.24 -4.15 57.40
C ALA A 139 24.17 -4.44 56.32
N GLU A 140 22.98 -3.86 56.47
CA GLU A 140 21.88 -3.98 55.49
C GLU A 140 22.13 -3.13 54.23
N PRO A 141 21.78 -3.62 53.02
CA PRO A 141 21.92 -2.88 51.77
C PRO A 141 20.82 -1.80 51.62
N HIS A 142 21.20 -0.53 51.57
CA HIS A 142 20.25 0.57 51.27
C HIS A 142 19.86 0.60 49.79
N PRO A 143 18.58 0.84 49.44
CA PRO A 143 18.14 0.99 48.05
C PRO A 143 18.67 2.30 47.43
N PRO A 144 18.95 2.33 46.11
CA PRO A 144 19.45 3.51 45.42
C PRO A 144 18.42 4.66 45.43
N LYS A 145 18.89 5.90 45.58
CA LYS A 145 18.05 7.11 45.55
C LYS A 145 17.54 7.38 44.12
N THR A 146 16.23 7.30 43.91
CA THR A 146 15.57 7.66 42.64
C THR A 146 15.49 9.18 42.49
N ARG A 147 15.93 9.72 41.33
CA ARG A 147 15.78 11.15 41.00
C ARG A 147 14.39 11.42 40.40
N PRO A 148 13.74 12.56 40.71
CA PRO A 148 12.51 12.95 40.04
C PRO A 148 12.77 13.11 38.53
N GLN A 149 11.89 12.52 37.71
CA GLN A 149 11.96 12.63 36.25
C GLN A 149 10.96 13.69 35.76
N PRO A 150 11.28 14.45 34.70
CA PRO A 150 10.32 15.39 34.12
C PRO A 150 9.11 14.63 33.59
N VAL A 151 7.92 15.17 33.86
CA VAL A 151 6.69 14.73 33.19
C VAL A 151 6.76 15.21 31.75
N ILE A 152 6.88 14.29 30.80
CA ILE A 152 6.87 14.61 29.37
C ILE A 152 5.41 14.61 28.93
N ASP A 153 4.90 15.81 28.62
CA ASP A 153 3.60 15.95 27.96
C ASP A 153 3.76 15.70 26.46
N TYR A 154 3.23 14.58 25.98
CA TYR A 154 3.31 14.16 24.58
C TYR A 154 2.34 14.92 23.66
N LEU A 155 1.41 15.69 24.22
CA LEU A 155 0.47 16.51 23.46
C LEU A 155 0.99 17.93 23.23
N ALA A 156 2.06 18.33 23.92
CA ALA A 156 2.70 19.63 23.73
C ALA A 156 3.29 19.74 22.32
N ARG A 157 2.70 20.64 21.51
CA ARG A 157 3.05 20.83 20.10
C ARG A 157 3.20 22.29 19.69
N ASP A 158 2.66 23.20 20.48
CA ASP A 158 2.76 24.64 20.25
C ASP A 158 3.94 25.26 21.01
N TYR A 159 4.36 26.45 20.57
CA TYR A 159 5.45 27.19 21.21
C TYR A 159 5.31 27.34 22.73
N ALA A 160 4.12 27.69 23.23
CA ALA A 160 3.92 27.99 24.65
C ALA A 160 4.01 26.73 25.51
N SER A 161 3.42 25.62 25.04
CA SER A 161 3.49 24.32 25.72
C SER A 161 4.91 23.73 25.68
N LEU A 162 5.61 23.84 24.56
CA LEU A 162 7.01 23.39 24.42
C LEU A 162 7.96 24.22 25.29
N ARG A 163 7.81 25.55 25.31
CA ARG A 163 8.59 26.44 26.18
C ARG A 163 8.41 26.07 27.65
N ARG A 164 7.16 25.83 28.08
CA ARG A 164 6.86 25.41 29.45
C ARG A 164 7.52 24.07 29.79
N LEU A 165 7.39 23.07 28.92
CA LEU A 165 7.99 21.75 29.12
C LEU A 165 9.52 21.85 29.28
N LEU A 166 10.18 22.65 28.44
CA LEU A 166 11.62 22.86 28.51
C LEU A 166 12.04 23.56 29.81
N LEU A 167 11.31 24.58 30.27
CA LEU A 167 11.59 25.25 31.54
C LEU A 167 11.36 24.33 32.76
N ASP A 168 10.29 23.52 32.73
CA ASP A 168 10.00 22.54 33.78
C ASP A 168 11.10 21.47 33.84
N ARG A 169 11.60 21.03 32.67
CA ARG A 169 12.75 20.12 32.60
C ARG A 169 14.02 20.76 33.17
N MET A 170 14.31 22.01 32.82
CA MET A 170 15.50 22.72 33.30
C MET A 170 15.52 22.82 34.84
N THR A 171 14.37 22.99 35.47
CA THR A 171 14.24 23.00 36.95
C THR A 171 14.74 21.69 37.58
N LEU A 172 14.64 20.56 36.88
CA LEU A 172 15.08 19.25 37.37
C LEU A 172 16.53 18.92 36.99
N THR A 173 16.97 19.30 35.80
CA THR A 173 18.32 18.97 35.30
C THR A 173 19.40 19.97 35.71
N ALA A 174 19.04 21.23 35.94
CA ALA A 174 19.96 22.30 36.33
C ALA A 174 19.35 23.13 37.48
N PRO A 175 19.25 22.55 38.70
CA PRO A 175 18.59 23.22 39.83
C PRO A 175 19.30 24.51 40.29
N ASP A 176 20.58 24.67 39.97
CA ASP A 176 21.36 25.88 40.27
C ASP A 176 21.01 27.06 39.35
N TRP A 177 20.33 26.80 38.22
CA TRP A 177 19.85 27.84 37.32
C TRP A 177 18.47 28.32 37.77
N VAL A 178 18.45 29.46 38.47
CA VAL A 178 17.24 30.06 39.07
C VAL A 178 16.67 31.20 38.21
N GLU A 179 17.44 31.68 37.24
CA GLU A 179 17.11 32.86 36.45
C GLU A 179 15.89 32.63 35.55
N ARG A 180 14.94 33.58 35.55
CA ARG A 180 13.68 33.54 34.78
C ARG A 180 13.39 34.84 34.04
N HIS A 181 14.30 35.81 34.08
CA HIS A 181 14.15 37.08 33.37
C HIS A 181 14.28 36.87 31.86
N VAL A 182 13.47 37.61 31.08
CA VAL A 182 13.48 37.59 29.60
C VAL A 182 14.87 37.82 28.99
N PRO A 183 15.72 38.76 29.47
CA PRO A 183 17.05 38.95 28.90
C PRO A 183 18.08 37.87 29.26
N ASP A 184 17.71 36.80 29.97
CA ASP A 184 18.62 35.70 30.27
C ASP A 184 18.94 34.87 29.03
N LEU A 185 20.20 34.48 28.90
CA LEU A 185 20.67 33.68 27.77
C LEU A 185 20.06 32.27 27.78
N GLY A 186 19.89 31.67 28.97
CA GLY A 186 19.26 30.37 29.13
C GLY A 186 17.79 30.40 28.70
N VAL A 187 17.05 31.44 29.11
CA VAL A 187 15.66 31.66 28.67
C VAL A 187 15.60 31.85 27.14
N THR A 188 16.50 32.66 26.57
CA THR A 188 16.56 32.90 25.12
C THR A 188 16.78 31.60 24.33
N LEU A 189 17.69 30.73 24.80
CA LEU A 189 17.94 29.43 24.16
C LEU A 189 16.72 28.49 24.26
N VAL A 190 16.03 28.49 25.40
CA VAL A 190 14.79 27.70 25.57
C VAL A 190 13.71 28.19 24.62
N GLU A 191 13.54 29.50 24.46
CA GLU A 191 12.58 30.10 23.54
C GLU A 191 12.93 29.79 22.08
N LEU A 192 14.21 29.86 21.70
CA LEU A 192 14.66 29.47 20.36
C LEU A 192 14.33 28.00 20.07
N LEU A 193 14.61 27.10 21.01
CA LEU A 193 14.32 25.67 20.86
C LEU A 193 12.82 25.41 20.79
N ALA A 194 12.01 26.09 21.60
CA ALA A 194 10.55 25.98 21.55
C ALA A 194 10.01 26.48 20.20
N TYR A 195 10.56 27.57 19.66
CA TYR A 195 10.17 28.09 18.34
C TYR A 195 10.50 27.11 17.21
N VAL A 196 11.71 26.55 17.21
CA VAL A 196 12.08 25.51 16.23
C VAL A 196 11.22 24.26 16.38
N GLY A 197 10.91 23.86 17.62
CA GLY A 197 10.02 22.74 17.91
C GLY A 197 8.61 22.92 17.35
N ASP A 198 8.04 24.12 17.51
CA ASP A 198 6.73 24.49 16.95
C ASP A 198 6.71 24.41 15.41
N GLN A 199 7.75 24.93 14.75
CA GLN A 199 7.90 24.84 13.29
C GLN A 199 8.01 23.38 12.81
N ILE A 200 8.74 22.54 13.53
CA ILE A 200 8.85 21.11 13.22
C ILE A 200 7.50 20.41 13.44
N SER A 201 6.78 20.74 14.51
CA SER A 201 5.46 20.18 14.79
C SER A 201 4.46 20.52 13.68
N TYR A 202 4.44 21.80 13.25
CA TYR A 202 3.63 22.23 12.12
C TYR A 202 3.96 21.44 10.84
N HIS A 203 5.24 21.23 10.55
CA HIS A 203 5.65 20.46 9.38
C HIS A 203 5.19 19.00 9.45
N GLN A 204 5.27 18.37 10.63
CA GLN A 204 4.78 17.01 10.85
C GLN A 204 3.28 16.90 10.60
N ASP A 205 2.49 17.85 11.09
CA ASP A 205 1.04 17.87 10.89
C ASP A 205 0.67 18.09 9.41
N ALA A 206 1.40 18.97 8.71
CA ALA A 206 1.21 19.18 7.29
C ALA A 206 1.52 17.92 6.47
N VAL A 207 2.57 17.18 6.81
CA VAL A 207 2.91 15.90 6.16
C VAL A 207 1.90 14.81 6.50
N ALA A 208 1.48 14.70 7.76
CA ALA A 208 0.50 13.73 8.22
C ALA A 208 -0.87 13.93 7.55
N THR A 209 -1.27 15.20 7.36
CA THR A 209 -2.49 15.56 6.62
C THR A 209 -2.44 15.05 5.18
N GLU A 210 -1.28 14.99 4.55
CA GLU A 210 -1.14 14.50 3.17
C GLU A 210 -0.97 12.98 3.06
N ALA A 211 -0.84 12.26 4.19
CA ALA A 211 -0.51 10.84 4.23
C ALA A 211 -1.71 9.90 4.06
N TYR A 212 -2.93 10.42 4.14
CA TYR A 212 -4.16 9.65 3.98
C TYR A 212 -5.09 10.31 2.97
N LEU A 213 -5.87 9.48 2.26
CA LEU A 213 -6.71 9.95 1.15
C LEU A 213 -7.83 10.90 1.61
N ASP A 214 -8.38 10.69 2.80
CA ASP A 214 -9.45 11.46 3.41
C ASP A 214 -9.01 12.85 3.90
N THR A 215 -7.74 12.98 4.27
CA THR A 215 -7.15 14.21 4.84
C THR A 215 -6.30 14.99 3.84
N ALA A 216 -5.81 14.34 2.78
CA ALA A 216 -4.92 14.97 1.80
C ALA A 216 -5.58 16.16 1.10
N ARG A 217 -4.89 17.31 1.09
CA ARG A 217 -5.39 18.53 0.46
C ARG A 217 -4.78 18.76 -0.92
N ARG A 218 -3.58 18.23 -1.18
CA ARG A 218 -2.94 18.37 -2.49
C ARG A 218 -3.42 17.28 -3.45
N ARG A 219 -3.89 17.70 -4.62
CA ARG A 219 -4.28 16.80 -5.71
C ARG A 219 -3.18 15.81 -6.10
N VAL A 220 -1.91 16.21 -6.03
CA VAL A 220 -0.77 15.33 -6.31
C VAL A 220 -0.65 14.20 -5.28
N SER A 221 -0.89 14.48 -4.00
CA SER A 221 -0.90 13.47 -2.94
C SER A 221 -2.06 12.50 -3.16
N VAL A 222 -3.28 13.02 -3.37
CA VAL A 222 -4.47 12.21 -3.69
C VAL A 222 -4.19 11.27 -4.88
N ARG A 223 -3.67 11.81 -5.99
CA ARG A 223 -3.29 11.05 -7.18
C ARG A 223 -2.31 9.91 -6.87
N ARG A 224 -1.33 10.12 -5.99
CA ARG A 224 -0.37 9.08 -5.59
C ARG A 224 -1.03 7.98 -4.75
N HIS A 225 -1.94 8.35 -3.84
CA HIS A 225 -2.68 7.38 -3.02
C HIS A 225 -3.61 6.52 -3.88
N VAL A 226 -4.41 7.15 -4.74
CA VAL A 226 -5.38 6.41 -5.58
C VAL A 226 -4.71 5.51 -6.62
N ARG A 227 -3.46 5.83 -7.01
CA ARG A 227 -2.66 4.94 -7.86
C ARG A 227 -2.34 3.60 -7.18
N LEU A 228 -2.27 3.54 -5.85
CA LEU A 228 -2.03 2.28 -5.12
C LEU A 228 -3.22 1.32 -5.18
N VAL A 229 -4.42 1.84 -5.49
CA VAL A 229 -5.64 1.06 -5.69
C VAL A 229 -6.03 0.97 -7.17
N ASP A 230 -5.04 1.14 -8.06
CA ASP A 230 -5.20 1.11 -9.53
C ASP A 230 -6.24 2.10 -10.09
N TYR A 231 -6.53 3.18 -9.36
CA TYR A 231 -7.42 4.23 -9.83
C TYR A 231 -6.63 5.36 -10.50
N ALA A 232 -6.82 5.52 -11.82
CA ALA A 232 -6.22 6.59 -12.60
C ALA A 232 -7.05 7.88 -12.51
N MET A 233 -6.65 8.81 -11.65
CA MET A 233 -7.32 10.11 -11.53
C MET A 233 -7.14 10.96 -12.81
N HIS A 234 -8.24 11.26 -13.49
CA HIS A 234 -8.25 12.08 -14.71
C HIS A 234 -7.81 13.54 -14.47
N ASP A 235 -7.14 14.16 -15.44
CA ASP A 235 -6.72 15.58 -15.43
C ASP A 235 -7.82 16.56 -15.86
N GLY A 236 -9.04 16.06 -16.00
CA GLY A 236 -10.13 16.78 -16.66
C GLY A 236 -10.22 16.36 -18.11
N CYS A 237 -11.41 16.46 -18.68
CA CYS A 237 -11.64 16.17 -20.09
C CYS A 237 -11.90 17.49 -20.81
N ASN A 238 -11.22 17.71 -21.93
CA ASN A 238 -11.59 18.79 -22.83
C ASN A 238 -13.01 18.55 -23.34
N ALA A 239 -13.78 19.63 -23.56
CA ALA A 239 -15.07 19.52 -24.22
C ALA A 239 -14.89 18.88 -25.59
N ARG A 240 -15.79 17.96 -25.94
CA ARG A 240 -15.81 17.25 -27.22
C ARG A 240 -17.22 17.27 -27.75
N ALA A 241 -17.35 17.47 -29.05
CA ALA A 241 -18.62 17.41 -29.76
C ALA A 241 -18.42 16.69 -31.09
N TRP A 242 -19.50 16.06 -31.57
CA TRP A 242 -19.60 15.65 -32.96
C TRP A 242 -20.06 16.84 -33.79
N ILE A 243 -19.47 16.98 -34.97
CA ILE A 243 -19.84 18.00 -35.95
C ILE A 243 -20.09 17.29 -37.27
N VAL A 244 -20.99 17.86 -38.07
CA VAL A 244 -21.24 17.42 -39.43
C VAL A 244 -20.73 18.50 -40.37
N LEU A 245 -20.00 18.09 -41.40
CA LEU A 245 -19.46 19.00 -42.41
C LEU A 245 -20.21 18.84 -43.73
N GLU A 246 -20.62 19.96 -44.33
CA GLU A 246 -21.19 19.95 -45.67
C GLU A 246 -20.12 20.39 -46.69
N ALA A 247 -19.95 19.57 -47.73
CA ALA A 247 -18.99 19.84 -48.80
C ALA A 247 -19.71 19.92 -50.16
N ASP A 248 -19.39 20.93 -50.96
CA ASP A 248 -19.91 21.11 -52.33
C ASP A 248 -19.18 20.23 -53.35
N ARG A 249 -17.94 19.86 -53.05
CA ARG A 249 -17.09 18.97 -53.84
C ARG A 249 -16.28 18.05 -52.94
N ARG A 250 -15.73 16.99 -53.52
CA ARG A 250 -14.79 16.14 -52.81
C ARG A 250 -13.56 16.94 -52.42
N VAL A 251 -13.26 16.98 -51.12
CA VAL A 251 -12.10 17.68 -50.56
C VAL A 251 -11.43 16.80 -49.52
N THR A 252 -10.10 16.85 -49.46
CA THR A 252 -9.32 16.14 -48.45
C THR A 252 -8.61 17.18 -47.59
N LEU A 253 -8.93 17.17 -46.31
CA LEU A 253 -8.32 18.01 -45.29
C LEU A 253 -7.16 17.22 -44.67
N GLU A 254 -5.94 17.67 -44.94
CA GLU A 254 -4.73 17.04 -44.42
C GLU A 254 -4.65 17.19 -42.89
N ARG A 255 -4.19 16.14 -42.22
CA ARG A 255 -4.01 16.17 -40.77
C ARG A 255 -3.16 17.37 -40.34
N GLY A 256 -3.66 18.11 -39.35
CA GLY A 256 -2.96 19.26 -38.77
C GLY A 256 -3.08 20.56 -39.59
N GLY A 257 -3.63 20.47 -40.81
CA GLY A 257 -3.91 21.63 -41.66
C GLY A 257 -5.25 22.32 -41.40
N PHE A 258 -6.08 21.76 -40.51
CA PHE A 258 -7.39 22.32 -40.17
C PHE A 258 -7.70 22.21 -38.67
N ARG A 259 -8.55 23.13 -38.20
CA ARG A 259 -9.11 23.18 -36.84
C ARG A 259 -10.55 23.68 -36.93
N PHE A 260 -11.32 23.46 -35.87
CA PHE A 260 -12.69 23.99 -35.76
C PHE A 260 -12.72 25.15 -34.78
N ALA A 261 -13.49 26.18 -35.08
CA ALA A 261 -13.64 27.34 -34.22
C ALA A 261 -15.12 27.54 -33.88
N ALA A 262 -15.44 27.60 -32.59
CA ALA A 262 -16.73 28.06 -32.11
C ALA A 262 -16.59 29.55 -31.78
N ILE A 263 -17.22 30.40 -32.61
CA ILE A 263 -17.14 31.85 -32.50
C ILE A 263 -18.51 32.38 -32.10
N ASP A 264 -18.60 32.97 -30.91
CA ASP A 264 -19.78 33.68 -30.45
C ASP A 264 -19.61 35.19 -30.66
N VAL A 265 -20.39 35.71 -31.61
CA VAL A 265 -20.51 37.14 -31.94
C VAL A 265 -21.80 37.75 -31.38
N GLY A 266 -22.58 37.01 -30.60
CA GLY A 266 -23.86 37.46 -30.05
C GLY A 266 -23.74 38.68 -29.14
N ARG A 267 -22.58 38.84 -28.50
CA ARG A 267 -22.25 40.00 -27.64
C ARG A 267 -21.84 41.26 -28.41
N LEU A 268 -21.58 41.16 -29.71
CA LEU A 268 -21.25 42.31 -30.55
C LEU A 268 -22.50 43.04 -31.02
N ASP A 269 -22.38 44.36 -31.21
CA ASP A 269 -23.40 45.16 -31.90
C ASP A 269 -23.63 44.57 -33.30
N PRO A 270 -24.87 44.41 -33.77
CA PRO A 270 -25.16 43.87 -35.10
C PRO A 270 -24.40 44.54 -36.26
N ARG A 271 -24.00 45.82 -36.13
CA ARG A 271 -23.21 46.53 -37.14
C ARG A 271 -21.71 46.21 -37.10
N GLU A 272 -21.21 45.70 -35.98
CA GLU A 272 -19.81 45.34 -35.75
C GLU A 272 -19.55 43.85 -35.94
N ARG A 273 -20.60 43.06 -36.21
CA ARG A 273 -20.46 41.62 -36.44
C ARG A 273 -19.69 41.37 -37.74
N PRO A 274 -18.57 40.63 -37.68
CA PRO A 274 -17.86 40.25 -38.89
C PRO A 274 -18.71 39.30 -39.74
N ASP A 275 -18.61 39.44 -41.06
CA ASP A 275 -19.17 38.47 -42.00
C ASP A 275 -18.21 37.27 -42.08
N LEU A 276 -18.53 36.22 -41.32
CA LEU A 276 -17.69 35.04 -41.20
C LEU A 276 -18.22 33.93 -42.13
N GLY A 277 -17.40 33.55 -43.10
CA GLY A 277 -17.64 32.35 -43.91
C GLY A 277 -17.43 31.06 -43.10
N PRO A 278 -17.80 29.89 -43.67
CA PRO A 278 -17.62 28.59 -43.02
C PRO A 278 -16.15 28.16 -42.92
N VAL A 279 -15.27 28.75 -43.73
CA VAL A 279 -13.83 28.52 -43.71
C VAL A 279 -13.15 29.86 -43.43
N LEU A 280 -12.37 29.91 -42.36
CA LEU A 280 -11.66 31.10 -41.90
C LEU A 280 -10.15 30.87 -41.98
N SER A 281 -9.42 31.89 -42.43
CA SER A 281 -7.95 31.89 -42.37
C SER A 281 -7.48 32.29 -40.97
N GLU A 282 -6.21 32.03 -40.65
CA GLU A 282 -5.60 32.54 -39.40
C GLU A 282 -5.65 34.07 -39.31
N GLU A 283 -5.59 34.77 -40.45
CA GLU A 283 -5.74 36.23 -40.48
C GLU A 283 -7.16 36.67 -40.11
N ASP A 284 -8.19 35.94 -40.55
CA ASP A 284 -9.59 36.27 -40.22
C ASP A 284 -9.84 36.09 -38.72
N LEU A 285 -9.29 35.01 -38.13
CA LEU A 285 -9.32 34.79 -36.69
C LEU A 285 -8.60 35.90 -35.91
N ALA A 286 -7.44 36.35 -36.39
CA ALA A 286 -6.69 37.44 -35.76
C ALA A 286 -7.40 38.81 -35.86
N ARG A 287 -8.30 38.98 -36.84
CA ARG A 287 -9.11 40.19 -37.04
C ARG A 287 -10.41 40.19 -36.22
N LEU A 288 -10.73 39.11 -35.51
CA LEU A 288 -11.92 39.06 -34.67
C LEU A 288 -11.86 40.17 -33.59
N PRO A 289 -12.98 40.87 -33.34
CA PRO A 289 -13.04 41.84 -32.25
C PRO A 289 -12.71 41.18 -30.90
N HIS A 290 -12.04 41.91 -30.01
CA HIS A 290 -11.65 41.40 -28.68
C HIS A 290 -12.86 40.98 -27.81
N ALA A 291 -14.04 41.51 -28.11
CA ALA A 291 -15.28 41.18 -27.43
C ALA A 291 -15.95 39.90 -27.97
N ALA A 292 -15.51 39.37 -29.12
CA ALA A 292 -15.93 38.06 -29.61
C ALA A 292 -15.20 36.97 -28.81
N THR A 293 -15.93 35.92 -28.43
CA THR A 293 -15.31 34.73 -27.85
C THR A 293 -15.07 33.71 -28.95
N CYS A 294 -13.82 33.26 -29.07
CA CYS A 294 -13.42 32.24 -30.04
C CYS A 294 -12.75 31.09 -29.29
N GLU A 295 -13.37 29.91 -29.34
CA GLU A 295 -12.81 28.67 -28.82
C GLU A 295 -12.37 27.78 -29.99
N VAL A 296 -11.11 27.36 -29.99
CA VAL A 296 -10.53 26.53 -31.05
C VAL A 296 -10.45 25.08 -30.58
N PHE A 297 -10.98 24.17 -31.38
CA PHE A 297 -11.02 22.74 -31.15
C PHE A 297 -10.15 22.01 -32.17
N GLU A 298 -9.39 21.03 -31.68
CA GLU A 298 -8.61 20.14 -32.53
C GLU A 298 -9.42 18.89 -32.91
N PRO A 299 -9.30 18.39 -34.16
CA PRO A 299 -9.88 17.13 -34.53
C PRO A 299 -9.27 15.99 -33.70
N VAL A 300 -10.13 15.12 -33.13
CA VAL A 300 -9.69 13.96 -32.32
C VAL A 300 -9.12 12.84 -33.22
N GLY A 301 -9.49 12.82 -34.50
CA GLY A 301 -9.02 11.84 -35.48
C GLY A 301 -7.57 12.07 -35.89
N GLY A 302 -6.80 10.98 -36.00
CA GLY A 302 -5.37 11.01 -36.33
C GLY A 302 -5.03 10.89 -37.82
N GLY A 303 -6.00 11.02 -38.73
CA GLY A 303 -5.78 10.84 -40.17
C GLY A 303 -6.34 12.01 -40.99
N ASP A 304 -6.11 11.96 -42.30
CA ASP A 304 -6.70 12.91 -43.24
C ASP A 304 -8.21 12.71 -43.32
N LEU A 305 -8.96 13.81 -43.38
CA LEU A 305 -10.41 13.78 -43.46
C LEU A 305 -10.83 14.05 -44.91
N THR A 306 -11.43 13.07 -45.57
CA THR A 306 -11.99 13.26 -46.93
C THR A 306 -13.48 13.45 -46.84
N LEU A 307 -13.96 14.62 -47.25
CA LEU A 307 -15.37 14.95 -47.33
C LEU A 307 -15.92 14.58 -48.71
N TYR A 308 -17.12 14.02 -48.74
CA TYR A 308 -17.83 13.63 -49.95
C TYR A 308 -19.17 14.35 -50.01
N PRO A 309 -19.51 15.08 -51.09
CA PRO A 309 -20.83 15.71 -51.22
C PRO A 309 -21.99 14.72 -51.06
N GLU A 310 -21.77 13.47 -51.49
CA GLU A 310 -22.73 12.38 -51.38
C GLU A 310 -22.99 11.93 -49.93
N HIS A 311 -22.10 12.29 -48.98
CA HIS A 311 -22.25 11.98 -47.56
C HIS A 311 -22.85 13.15 -46.78
N ASN A 312 -23.09 14.30 -47.44
CA ASN A 312 -23.77 15.43 -46.81
C ASN A 312 -25.16 15.02 -46.35
N ARG A 313 -25.91 14.23 -47.11
CA ARG A 313 -27.26 13.81 -46.76
C ARG A 313 -27.54 12.44 -47.34
N ILE A 314 -27.73 11.46 -46.45
CA ILE A 314 -27.94 10.06 -46.80
C ILE A 314 -29.34 9.65 -46.34
N PRO A 315 -30.30 9.46 -47.28
CA PRO A 315 -31.63 8.99 -46.95
C PRO A 315 -31.64 7.55 -46.44
N PHE A 316 -32.62 7.20 -45.61
CA PHE A 316 -32.90 5.81 -45.26
C PHE A 316 -33.77 5.14 -46.34
N TRP A 317 -33.55 3.85 -46.57
CA TRP A 317 -34.37 3.03 -47.47
C TRP A 317 -35.42 2.27 -46.67
N THR A 318 -36.70 2.44 -47.03
CA THR A 318 -37.85 1.83 -46.34
C THR A 318 -38.44 0.63 -47.09
N TRP A 319 -37.73 0.07 -48.08
CA TRP A 319 -38.18 -1.11 -48.82
C TRP A 319 -39.58 -1.00 -49.47
N GLY A 320 -39.97 0.22 -49.86
CA GLY A 320 -41.27 0.49 -50.47
C GLY A 320 -42.37 0.92 -49.48
N GLU A 321 -42.12 0.87 -48.17
CA GLU A 321 -43.08 1.32 -47.17
C GLU A 321 -43.28 2.85 -47.21
N GLU A 322 -44.54 3.26 -47.05
CA GLU A 322 -44.94 4.68 -47.03
C GLU A 322 -44.66 5.34 -45.68
N GLU A 323 -44.66 4.58 -44.60
CA GLU A 323 -44.30 4.99 -43.24
C GLU A 323 -43.21 4.05 -42.72
N GLY A 324 -42.23 4.61 -42.01
CA GLY A 324 -41.08 3.83 -41.56
C GLY A 324 -40.48 4.42 -40.29
N PHE A 325 -40.19 3.52 -39.34
CA PHE A 325 -39.60 3.87 -38.05
C PHE A 325 -38.49 2.88 -37.71
N LEU A 326 -37.39 3.41 -37.19
CA LEU A 326 -36.39 2.61 -36.48
C LEU A 326 -36.75 2.67 -34.99
N PRO A 327 -36.95 1.53 -34.31
CA PRO A 327 -37.31 1.54 -32.91
C PRO A 327 -36.15 2.04 -32.03
N GLU A 328 -36.51 2.52 -30.83
CA GLU A 328 -35.52 2.72 -29.77
C GLU A 328 -34.76 1.40 -29.52
N GLY A 329 -33.45 1.50 -29.35
CA GLY A 329 -32.55 0.36 -29.21
C GLY A 329 -32.12 -0.29 -30.55
N ALA A 330 -32.55 0.22 -31.70
CA ALA A 330 -32.08 -0.30 -32.97
C ALA A 330 -30.57 -0.12 -33.14
N THR A 331 -29.92 -1.13 -33.73
CA THR A 331 -28.48 -1.20 -33.99
C THR A 331 -28.14 -1.38 -35.46
N SER A 332 -29.14 -1.27 -36.34
CA SER A 332 -29.00 -1.42 -37.78
C SER A 332 -30.03 -0.61 -38.54
N ALA A 333 -29.69 -0.23 -39.77
CA ALA A 333 -30.60 0.40 -40.71
C ALA A 333 -30.15 0.15 -42.15
N THR A 334 -31.06 0.37 -43.10
CA THR A 334 -30.75 0.37 -44.53
C THR A 334 -30.69 1.80 -45.04
N LEU A 335 -29.56 2.18 -45.63
CA LEU A 335 -29.35 3.49 -46.26
C LEU A 335 -29.57 3.38 -47.77
N ARG A 336 -30.08 4.45 -48.36
CA ARG A 336 -30.22 4.59 -49.82
C ARG A 336 -28.89 5.04 -50.41
N ASP A 337 -28.39 4.30 -51.38
CA ASP A 337 -27.18 4.62 -52.14
C ASP A 337 -27.57 5.03 -53.57
N GLU A 338 -26.60 5.43 -54.39
CA GLU A 338 -26.82 5.70 -55.81
C GLU A 338 -25.70 5.10 -56.65
N TRP A 339 -26.04 4.73 -57.89
CA TRP A 339 -25.03 4.30 -58.85
C TRP A 339 -24.17 5.51 -59.27
N ALA A 340 -22.86 5.39 -59.15
CA ALA A 340 -21.91 6.33 -59.69
C ALA A 340 -21.94 6.24 -61.23
N GLU A 341 -21.83 7.38 -61.90
CA GLU A 341 -21.70 7.37 -63.35
C GLU A 341 -20.45 6.59 -63.78
N PRO A 342 -20.54 5.79 -64.85
CA PRO A 342 -19.38 5.08 -65.37
C PRO A 342 -18.33 6.11 -65.77
N ALA A 343 -17.12 5.98 -65.20
CA ALA A 343 -16.01 6.83 -65.56
C ALA A 343 -15.79 6.75 -67.08
N ALA A 344 -15.95 7.87 -67.78
CA ALA A 344 -15.71 7.98 -69.23
C ALA A 344 -14.20 7.88 -69.50
N GLY A 345 -13.65 6.68 -69.40
CA GLY A 345 -12.25 6.37 -69.66
C GLY A 345 -12.14 5.15 -70.58
N PRO A 346 -11.32 5.20 -71.66
CA PRO A 346 -11.10 4.07 -72.53
C PRO A 346 -10.24 3.03 -71.79
N GLY A 347 -10.89 2.09 -71.09
CA GLY A 347 -10.21 1.02 -70.37
C GLY A 347 -11.02 0.23 -69.33
N ALA A 348 -12.23 0.69 -68.95
CA ALA A 348 -13.06 0.01 -67.93
C ALA A 348 -13.92 -1.16 -68.48
N ALA A 349 -13.44 -1.88 -69.49
CA ALA A 349 -14.06 -3.11 -69.97
C ALA A 349 -13.43 -4.31 -69.24
N GLY A 350 -13.91 -4.61 -68.04
CA GLY A 350 -13.36 -5.75 -67.27
C GLY A 350 -14.10 -6.17 -65.99
N SER A 351 -14.88 -5.29 -65.35
CA SER A 351 -15.81 -5.71 -64.30
C SER A 351 -17.16 -5.03 -64.50
N GLY A 352 -18.21 -5.80 -64.79
CA GLY A 352 -19.58 -5.29 -64.92
C GLY A 352 -20.20 -4.74 -63.63
N ALA A 353 -19.38 -4.40 -62.63
CA ALA A 353 -19.83 -3.83 -61.37
C ALA A 353 -20.07 -2.33 -61.55
N ARG A 354 -21.34 -1.91 -61.45
CA ARG A 354 -21.72 -0.50 -61.35
C ARG A 354 -21.06 0.10 -60.08
N GLY A 355 -20.42 1.26 -60.22
CA GLY A 355 -19.81 1.96 -59.08
C GLY A 355 -20.87 2.51 -58.14
N ARG A 356 -20.57 2.62 -56.84
CA ARG A 356 -21.46 3.20 -55.83
C ARG A 356 -21.00 4.60 -55.41
N LYS A 357 -21.95 5.47 -55.05
CA LYS A 357 -21.66 6.84 -54.61
C LYS A 357 -21.25 6.88 -53.14
N LEU A 358 -21.93 6.14 -52.27
CA LEU A 358 -21.56 6.06 -50.86
C LEU A 358 -20.25 5.28 -50.68
N ARG A 359 -19.42 5.76 -49.75
CA ARG A 359 -18.06 5.25 -49.48
C ARG A 359 -17.81 5.03 -47.99
N LEU A 360 -18.88 4.72 -47.26
CA LEU A 360 -18.84 4.42 -45.83
C LEU A 360 -18.11 3.08 -45.60
N LYS A 361 -17.40 2.99 -44.49
CA LYS A 361 -16.64 1.82 -44.06
C LYS A 361 -16.91 1.52 -42.59
N PRO A 362 -16.68 0.27 -42.15
CA PRO A 362 -16.62 -0.03 -40.72
C PRO A 362 -15.60 0.89 -40.02
N GLY A 363 -16.03 1.49 -38.91
CA GLY A 363 -15.26 2.48 -38.15
C GLY A 363 -15.71 3.93 -38.36
N ASP A 364 -16.36 4.23 -39.48
CA ASP A 364 -16.93 5.55 -39.76
C ASP A 364 -18.08 5.85 -38.80
N VAL A 365 -18.34 7.14 -38.58
CA VAL A 365 -19.43 7.61 -37.72
C VAL A 365 -20.44 8.33 -38.59
N ILE A 366 -21.72 8.01 -38.42
CA ILE A 366 -22.81 8.75 -39.05
C ILE A 366 -23.63 9.45 -37.97
N VAL A 367 -24.09 10.66 -38.25
CA VAL A 367 -25.04 11.38 -37.38
C VAL A 367 -26.43 11.23 -37.98
N ILE A 368 -27.33 10.64 -37.21
CA ILE A 368 -28.75 10.54 -37.55
C ILE A 368 -29.43 11.78 -36.98
N GLU A 369 -30.15 12.52 -37.81
CA GLU A 369 -30.90 13.70 -37.38
C GLU A 369 -32.30 13.73 -37.97
N GLU A 370 -33.26 14.17 -37.16
CA GLU A 370 -34.58 14.59 -37.62
C GLU A 370 -34.46 15.95 -38.31
N VAL A 371 -34.90 16.03 -39.57
CA VAL A 371 -34.82 17.24 -40.41
C VAL A 371 -36.18 17.82 -40.77
N LEU A 372 -37.25 17.07 -40.56
CA LEU A 372 -38.64 17.51 -40.71
C LEU A 372 -39.44 17.10 -39.48
N GLY A 373 -40.30 17.97 -38.97
CA GLY A 373 -41.23 17.61 -37.92
C GLY A 373 -42.19 16.52 -38.39
N ARG A 374 -42.31 15.43 -37.61
CA ARG A 374 -43.07 14.22 -37.99
C ARG A 374 -44.53 14.49 -38.43
N GLU A 375 -45.20 15.43 -37.77
CA GLU A 375 -46.63 15.71 -37.95
C GLU A 375 -46.88 16.81 -38.98
N THR A 376 -45.99 17.80 -39.05
CA THR A 376 -46.19 18.99 -39.87
C THR A 376 -45.47 18.93 -41.20
N GLY A 377 -44.40 18.12 -41.30
CA GLY A 377 -43.50 18.08 -42.45
C GLY A 377 -42.68 19.36 -42.63
N SER A 378 -42.64 20.23 -41.62
CA SER A 378 -41.90 21.48 -41.65
C SER A 378 -40.51 21.29 -41.05
N PRO A 379 -39.43 21.80 -41.69
CA PRO A 379 -38.09 21.81 -41.08
C PRO A 379 -38.02 22.61 -39.77
N ALA A 380 -38.88 23.61 -39.60
CA ALA A 380 -38.91 24.44 -38.39
C ALA A 380 -39.43 23.69 -37.15
N ASP A 381 -40.14 22.58 -37.37
CA ASP A 381 -40.74 21.77 -36.30
C ASP A 381 -39.94 20.48 -36.05
N ALA A 382 -38.78 20.31 -36.68
CA ALA A 382 -37.89 19.18 -36.43
C ALA A 382 -37.30 19.28 -35.02
N ASP A 383 -37.31 18.18 -34.26
CA ASP A 383 -36.78 18.18 -32.90
C ASP A 383 -35.23 18.18 -32.89
N PRO A 384 -34.57 19.24 -32.37
CA PRO A 384 -33.10 19.28 -32.30
C PRO A 384 -32.50 18.24 -31.34
N ALA A 385 -33.28 17.70 -30.41
CA ALA A 385 -32.85 16.65 -29.49
C ALA A 385 -32.85 15.25 -30.16
N HIS A 386 -33.53 15.09 -31.29
CA HIS A 386 -33.53 13.85 -32.08
C HIS A 386 -32.30 13.79 -32.99
N ARG A 387 -31.12 13.79 -32.37
CA ARG A 387 -29.82 13.68 -33.05
C ARG A 387 -28.92 12.70 -32.31
N GLN A 388 -28.36 11.73 -33.03
CA GLN A 388 -27.47 10.74 -32.44
C GLN A 388 -26.35 10.36 -33.40
N ALA A 389 -25.12 10.38 -32.91
CA ALA A 389 -23.95 9.85 -33.62
C ALA A 389 -23.84 8.35 -33.33
N VAL A 390 -23.65 7.54 -34.37
CA VAL A 390 -23.48 6.09 -34.24
C VAL A 390 -22.24 5.63 -35.02
N ARG A 391 -21.41 4.77 -34.42
CA ARG A 391 -20.22 4.22 -35.08
C ARG A 391 -20.54 2.93 -35.80
N LEU A 392 -20.28 2.89 -37.11
CA LEU A 392 -20.53 1.72 -37.95
C LEU A 392 -19.57 0.57 -37.61
N THR A 393 -20.12 -0.62 -37.40
CA THR A 393 -19.39 -1.87 -37.16
C THR A 393 -19.38 -2.76 -38.39
N SER A 394 -20.44 -2.72 -39.20
CA SER A 394 -20.53 -3.39 -40.49
C SER A 394 -21.19 -2.50 -41.51
N VAL A 395 -20.73 -2.62 -42.75
CA VAL A 395 -21.26 -1.91 -43.92
C VAL A 395 -21.32 -2.91 -45.07
N THR A 396 -22.53 -3.36 -45.40
CA THR A 396 -22.78 -4.39 -46.41
C THR A 396 -23.52 -3.77 -47.60
N PRO A 397 -22.88 -3.65 -48.77
CA PRO A 397 -23.55 -3.20 -49.98
C PRO A 397 -24.53 -4.26 -50.50
N ALA A 398 -25.78 -3.88 -50.74
CA ALA A 398 -26.81 -4.74 -51.33
C ALA A 398 -27.59 -3.99 -52.43
N VAL A 399 -28.41 -4.69 -53.20
CA VAL A 399 -29.25 -4.09 -54.24
C VAL A 399 -30.67 -4.60 -54.03
N ASP A 400 -31.62 -3.68 -53.99
CA ASP A 400 -33.03 -4.00 -54.06
C ASP A 400 -33.38 -4.29 -55.53
N GLU A 401 -33.48 -5.57 -55.87
CA GLU A 401 -33.72 -6.04 -57.25
C GLU A 401 -35.08 -5.59 -57.80
N LEU A 402 -36.07 -5.36 -56.94
CA LEU A 402 -37.41 -4.94 -57.35
C LEU A 402 -37.41 -3.51 -57.90
N TYR A 403 -36.60 -2.63 -57.30
CA TYR A 403 -36.52 -1.21 -57.66
C TYR A 403 -35.22 -0.83 -58.39
N ASP A 404 -34.32 -1.79 -58.66
CA ASP A 404 -32.93 -1.57 -59.14
C ASP A 404 -32.18 -0.50 -58.32
N GLN A 405 -32.47 -0.46 -57.01
CA GLN A 405 -31.99 0.57 -56.09
C GLN A 405 -30.80 0.03 -55.29
N PRO A 406 -29.59 0.60 -55.42
CA PRO A 406 -28.48 0.24 -54.57
C PRO A 406 -28.76 0.72 -53.14
N VAL A 407 -28.53 -0.16 -52.18
CA VAL A 407 -28.73 0.09 -50.76
C VAL A 407 -27.48 -0.31 -49.98
N LEU A 408 -27.36 0.22 -48.78
CA LEU A 408 -26.27 -0.06 -47.87
C LEU A 408 -26.84 -0.48 -46.53
N GLU A 409 -26.69 -1.76 -46.18
CA GLU A 409 -27.05 -2.25 -44.87
C GLU A 409 -25.94 -1.92 -43.89
N VAL A 410 -26.25 -1.11 -42.89
CA VAL A 410 -25.29 -0.69 -41.88
C VAL A 410 -25.70 -1.21 -40.52
N THR A 411 -24.72 -1.65 -39.75
CA THR A 411 -24.87 -1.96 -38.32
C THR A 411 -23.92 -1.08 -37.53
N TRP A 412 -24.30 -0.70 -36.33
CA TRP A 412 -23.45 0.08 -35.42
C TRP A 412 -23.25 -0.63 -34.08
N ASP A 413 -22.36 -0.07 -33.25
CA ASP A 413 -22.02 -0.65 -31.95
C ASP A 413 -23.26 -0.69 -31.04
N PRO A 414 -23.50 -1.78 -30.28
CA PRO A 414 -24.58 -1.84 -29.30
C PRO A 414 -24.53 -0.72 -28.25
N ALA A 415 -23.35 -0.16 -27.94
CA ALA A 415 -23.22 0.99 -27.06
C ALA A 415 -23.83 2.28 -27.64
N ASP A 416 -23.96 2.35 -28.98
CA ASP A 416 -24.55 3.45 -29.73
C ASP A 416 -25.99 3.13 -30.18
N ALA A 417 -26.66 2.16 -29.56
CA ALA A 417 -28.07 1.85 -29.86
C ALA A 417 -28.96 3.11 -29.74
N LEU A 418 -29.94 3.26 -30.63
CA LEU A 418 -30.75 4.48 -30.69
C LEU A 418 -31.46 4.76 -29.36
N ALA A 419 -31.28 5.96 -28.81
CA ALA A 419 -31.89 6.37 -27.55
C ALA A 419 -33.36 6.80 -27.70
N PHE A 420 -33.84 6.93 -28.92
CA PHE A 420 -35.21 7.32 -29.27
C PHE A 420 -35.63 6.65 -30.58
N PRO A 421 -36.94 6.48 -30.82
CA PRO A 421 -37.42 6.00 -32.11
C PRO A 421 -37.16 7.04 -33.20
N VAL A 422 -36.55 6.63 -34.31
CA VAL A 422 -36.26 7.51 -35.45
C VAL A 422 -37.32 7.31 -36.51
N CYS A 423 -38.10 8.36 -36.80
CA CYS A 423 -39.04 8.36 -37.90
C CYS A 423 -38.31 8.67 -39.21
N VAL A 424 -38.26 7.71 -40.14
CA VAL A 424 -37.59 7.89 -41.44
C VAL A 424 -38.57 8.33 -42.52
N ARG A 425 -39.82 7.89 -42.43
CA ARG A 425 -40.94 8.30 -43.29
C ARG A 425 -42.23 8.37 -42.47
N ALA A 426 -43.05 9.37 -42.76
CA ALA A 426 -44.35 9.55 -42.12
C ALA A 426 -45.37 10.06 -43.15
N ARG A 427 -46.65 10.07 -42.78
CA ARG A 427 -47.67 10.88 -43.43
C ARG A 427 -48.01 12.06 -42.50
N GLY A 428 -47.97 13.27 -43.06
CA GLY A 428 -48.16 14.48 -42.25
C GLY A 428 -48.47 15.71 -43.08
N GLY A 429 -48.56 16.85 -42.41
CA GLY A 429 -48.97 18.13 -42.98
C GLY A 429 -50.50 18.24 -43.19
N PRO A 430 -50.98 19.41 -43.64
CA PRO A 430 -52.41 19.71 -43.76
C PRO A 430 -53.17 18.79 -44.73
N ASP A 431 -52.46 18.15 -45.68
CA ASP A 431 -53.03 17.27 -46.70
C ASP A 431 -52.72 15.78 -46.46
N CYS A 432 -52.15 15.40 -45.31
CA CYS A 432 -51.71 14.02 -45.00
C CYS A 432 -50.87 13.37 -46.12
N ARG A 433 -49.95 14.14 -46.71
CA ARG A 433 -49.09 13.67 -47.81
C ARG A 433 -47.95 12.83 -47.27
N PRO A 434 -47.42 11.88 -48.07
CA PRO A 434 -46.21 11.16 -47.69
C PRO A 434 -45.04 12.13 -47.56
N LEU A 435 -44.46 12.16 -46.36
CA LEU A 435 -43.25 12.88 -46.02
C LEU A 435 -42.06 11.92 -46.20
N GLY A 436 -41.30 12.15 -47.26
CA GLY A 436 -40.03 11.46 -47.47
C GLY A 436 -38.91 12.12 -46.66
N GLU A 437 -37.99 11.31 -46.13
CA GLU A 437 -36.77 11.79 -45.47
C GLU A 437 -37.01 12.65 -44.22
N VAL A 438 -37.90 12.19 -43.33
CA VAL A 438 -38.16 12.85 -42.04
C VAL A 438 -36.88 12.91 -41.20
N SER A 439 -36.14 11.80 -41.19
CA SER A 439 -34.79 11.73 -40.64
C SER A 439 -33.79 11.32 -41.72
N VAL A 440 -32.57 11.81 -41.61
CA VAL A 440 -31.46 11.50 -42.53
C VAL A 440 -30.18 11.18 -41.75
N ALA A 441 -29.30 10.43 -42.39
CA ALA A 441 -27.94 10.20 -41.91
C ALA A 441 -26.97 11.19 -42.57
N ARG A 442 -25.99 11.67 -41.80
CA ARG A 442 -24.90 12.56 -42.23
C ARG A 442 -23.58 11.81 -42.00
N GLY A 443 -22.74 11.70 -43.03
CA GLY A 443 -21.53 10.87 -42.98
C GLY A 443 -20.19 11.62 -43.01
N ASN A 444 -20.22 12.96 -43.07
CA ASN A 444 -19.04 13.82 -43.17
C ASN A 444 -18.66 14.48 -41.85
#